data_AF-A0A6J4X7U2-F1
#
_entry.id   AF-A0A6J4X7U2-F1
#
_cell.length_a   1.000
_cell.length_b   1.000
_cell.length_c   1.000
_cell.angle_alpha   90.00
_cell.angle_beta   90.00
_cell.angle_gamma   90.00
#
_symmetry.space_group_name_H-M   'P 1'
#
loop_
_entity.id
_entity.type
_entity.pdbx_description
1 polymer ?
#
loop_
_entity_poly.entity_id
_entity_poly.type
_entity_poly.pdbx_seq_one_letter_code
_entity_poly.pdbx_strand_id
1 'polypeptide(L)'
;GLGTVLYEPWAVDPNDMDVDTIPDAWELSYFSDLAIINDTTDYDGDGLPDIDEYTHGTDPLQSDSDGDGMPEGWEVDNGLDPLTDDAVEDADTDGYSNLREYLALTDPSDDQDQPLAWGDIDRDLDVDGSDLATLSTEMGRTDCSAATPCACDLDQDGDVDNFDLLFFSEDFGKIIP
;
A
#
# COMPACT_ATOMS: atom_id res chain seq x y z
N GLY A 1 -25.50 27.79 -46.34
CA GLY A 1 -24.13 28.15 -45.92
C GLY A 1 -23.70 27.12 -44.93
N LEU A 2 -22.67 26.35 -45.26
CA LEU A 2 -22.10 25.35 -44.35
C LEU A 2 -21.03 26.08 -43.52
N GLY A 3 -21.29 26.27 -42.23
CA GLY A 3 -20.32 26.81 -41.30
C GLY A 3 -19.32 25.71 -40.95
N THR A 4 -18.13 25.80 -41.52
CA THR A 4 -16.97 25.03 -41.07
C THR A 4 -16.56 25.59 -39.71
N VAL A 5 -16.72 24.80 -38.65
CA VAL A 5 -16.06 25.08 -37.37
C VAL A 5 -14.57 24.85 -37.62
N LEU A 6 -13.79 25.93 -37.60
CA LEU A 6 -12.34 25.85 -37.65
C LEU A 6 -11.90 25.38 -36.27
N TYR A 7 -11.43 24.14 -36.18
CA TYR A 7 -10.70 23.66 -35.01
C TYR A 7 -9.34 24.36 -35.05
N GLU A 8 -9.15 25.37 -34.20
CA GLU A 8 -7.91 26.15 -34.12
C GLU A 8 -6.90 25.34 -33.28
N PRO A 9 -5.82 24.79 -33.87
CA PRO A 9 -4.91 23.84 -33.20
C PRO A 9 -3.98 24.46 -32.13
N TRP A 10 -4.39 25.59 -31.53
CA TRP A 10 -3.63 26.39 -30.57
C TRP A 10 -4.51 27.01 -29.48
N ALA A 11 -5.77 26.59 -29.37
CA ALA A 11 -6.59 26.93 -28.22
C ALA A 11 -6.11 26.08 -27.03
N VAL A 12 -5.24 26.65 -26.20
CA VAL A 12 -4.94 26.14 -24.86
C VAL A 12 -6.27 25.96 -24.13
N ASP A 13 -6.49 24.81 -23.50
CA ASP A 13 -7.68 24.60 -22.70
C ASP A 13 -7.66 25.64 -21.57
N PRO A 14 -8.66 26.53 -21.45
CA PRO A 14 -8.66 27.53 -20.39
C PRO A 14 -8.76 26.94 -18.97
N ASN A 15 -8.90 25.61 -18.83
CA ASN A 15 -8.87 24.90 -17.55
C ASN A 15 -7.61 24.05 -17.34
N ASP A 16 -6.64 24.09 -18.26
CA ASP A 16 -5.33 23.43 -18.18
C ASP A 16 -4.33 24.34 -18.92
N MET A 17 -3.84 25.33 -18.18
CA MET A 17 -3.12 26.49 -18.73
C MET A 17 -1.67 26.19 -19.08
N ASP A 18 -1.03 25.24 -18.41
CA ASP A 18 0.33 24.75 -18.68
C ASP A 18 0.38 23.45 -19.49
N VAL A 19 -0.78 22.85 -19.79
CA VAL A 19 -0.98 21.82 -20.82
C VAL A 19 -0.29 20.51 -20.45
N ASP A 20 -0.43 20.12 -19.19
CA ASP A 20 0.07 18.85 -18.66
C ASP A 20 -1.05 17.86 -18.34
N THR A 21 -2.28 18.15 -18.78
CA THR A 21 -3.47 17.30 -18.64
C THR A 21 -4.03 17.18 -17.23
N ILE A 22 -3.46 17.90 -16.26
CA ILE A 22 -4.05 18.13 -14.95
C ILE A 22 -4.87 19.43 -15.00
N PRO A 23 -6.09 19.49 -14.43
CA PRO A 23 -6.86 20.73 -14.46
C PRO A 23 -6.37 21.78 -13.45
N ASP A 24 -6.27 23.05 -13.90
CA ASP A 24 -5.94 24.23 -13.08
C ASP A 24 -6.68 24.25 -11.74
N ALA A 25 -7.96 23.89 -11.75
CA ALA A 25 -8.81 23.94 -10.56
C ALA A 25 -8.42 22.91 -9.51
N TRP A 26 -7.94 21.74 -9.93
CA TRP A 26 -7.46 20.69 -9.05
C TRP A 26 -6.08 21.06 -8.51
N GLU A 27 -5.15 21.45 -9.39
CA GLU A 27 -3.82 21.96 -8.98
C GLU A 27 -3.96 23.09 -7.95
N LEU A 28 -4.76 24.13 -8.25
CA LEU A 28 -4.98 25.26 -7.35
C LEU A 28 -5.66 24.92 -6.02
N SER A 29 -6.29 23.75 -5.92
CA SER A 29 -6.93 23.30 -4.68
C SER A 29 -5.91 22.76 -3.67
N TYR A 30 -4.80 22.18 -4.14
CA TYR A 30 -3.70 21.66 -3.32
C TYR A 30 -2.50 22.62 -3.31
N PHE A 31 -2.16 23.12 -4.49
CA PHE A 31 -0.96 23.88 -4.79
C PHE A 31 -1.37 25.24 -5.36
N SER A 32 -1.08 26.34 -4.65
CA SER A 32 -1.40 27.70 -5.16
C SER A 32 -0.56 28.15 -6.37
N ASP A 33 -0.03 27.20 -7.14
CA ASP A 33 0.85 27.34 -8.29
C ASP A 33 0.63 26.12 -9.21
N LEU A 34 0.43 26.37 -10.52
CA LEU A 34 0.18 25.33 -11.52
C LEU A 34 1.45 24.50 -11.78
N ALA A 35 2.63 25.14 -11.74
CA ALA A 35 3.87 24.45 -12.12
C ALA A 35 4.46 23.48 -11.06
N ILE A 36 3.72 23.14 -9.99
CA ILE A 36 4.23 22.26 -8.92
C ILE A 36 4.10 20.78 -9.30
N ILE A 37 2.94 20.38 -9.80
CA ILE A 37 2.64 19.02 -10.25
C ILE A 37 2.53 18.99 -11.77
N ASN A 38 2.56 17.80 -12.38
CA ASN A 38 2.34 17.58 -13.81
C ASN A 38 2.09 16.10 -14.11
N ASP A 39 1.97 15.73 -15.38
CA ASP A 39 1.77 14.35 -15.86
C ASP A 39 2.81 13.31 -15.44
N THR A 40 3.91 13.71 -14.80
CA THR A 40 4.97 12.82 -14.33
C THR A 40 5.45 13.10 -12.92
N THR A 41 4.91 14.13 -12.26
CA THR A 41 5.24 14.39 -10.85
C THR A 41 4.48 13.37 -9.98
N ASP A 42 5.08 13.06 -8.84
CA ASP A 42 4.57 12.23 -7.76
C ASP A 42 4.99 13.00 -6.50
N TYR A 43 4.07 13.84 -6.00
CA TYR A 43 4.45 14.90 -5.06
C TYR A 43 4.78 14.35 -3.66
N ASP A 44 4.04 13.35 -3.19
CA ASP A 44 4.24 12.73 -1.88
C ASP A 44 5.13 11.48 -1.93
N GLY A 45 5.40 10.94 -3.11
CA GLY A 45 6.40 9.90 -3.34
C GLY A 45 5.90 8.50 -3.02
N ASP A 46 4.61 8.25 -3.15
CA ASP A 46 3.95 6.97 -2.86
C ASP A 46 4.04 5.97 -4.03
N GLY A 47 4.32 6.48 -5.23
CA GLY A 47 4.42 5.72 -6.48
C GLY A 47 3.25 5.91 -7.45
N LEU A 48 2.20 6.65 -7.09
CA LEU A 48 1.10 7.05 -7.95
C LEU A 48 1.35 8.48 -8.48
N PRO A 49 1.56 8.68 -9.80
CA PRO A 49 1.76 10.02 -10.34
C PRO A 49 0.55 10.94 -10.09
N ASP A 50 0.76 12.25 -9.87
CA ASP A 50 -0.29 13.22 -9.53
C ASP A 50 -1.43 13.24 -10.56
N ILE A 51 -1.13 12.95 -11.83
CA ILE A 51 -2.15 12.80 -12.87
C ILE A 51 -3.05 11.60 -12.63
N ASP A 52 -2.48 10.47 -12.21
CA ASP A 52 -3.22 9.26 -11.91
C ASP A 52 -4.01 9.46 -10.61
N GLU A 53 -3.44 10.14 -9.62
CA GLU A 53 -4.16 10.55 -8.41
C GLU A 53 -5.41 11.39 -8.71
N TYR A 54 -5.31 12.36 -9.64
CA TYR A 54 -6.48 13.10 -10.11
C TYR A 54 -7.55 12.18 -10.73
N THR A 55 -7.15 11.11 -11.43
CA THR A 55 -8.10 10.17 -12.04
C THR A 55 -8.71 9.18 -11.05
N HIS A 56 -7.94 8.76 -10.04
CA HIS A 56 -8.37 7.87 -8.96
C HIS A 56 -9.13 8.61 -7.86
N GLY A 57 -8.92 9.92 -7.75
CA GLY A 57 -9.56 10.78 -6.75
C GLY A 57 -8.87 10.79 -5.39
N THR A 58 -7.59 10.43 -5.34
CA THR A 58 -6.72 10.48 -4.15
C THR A 58 -6.18 11.90 -3.92
N ASP A 59 -5.43 12.08 -2.82
CA ASP A 59 -4.87 13.37 -2.41
C ASP A 59 -3.35 13.42 -2.67
N PRO A 60 -2.85 14.31 -3.55
CA PRO A 60 -1.42 14.41 -3.92
C PRO A 60 -0.49 14.89 -2.79
N LEU A 61 -0.99 14.92 -1.56
CA LEU A 61 -0.25 15.26 -0.35
C LEU A 61 -0.27 14.11 0.68
N GLN A 62 -0.93 13.00 0.39
CA GLN A 62 -1.15 11.88 1.29
C GLN A 62 -0.92 10.56 0.57
N SER A 63 0.20 9.90 0.87
CA SER A 63 0.63 8.65 0.25
C SER A 63 -0.24 7.40 0.54
N ASP A 64 -1.39 7.59 1.17
CA ASP A 64 -2.32 6.56 1.69
C ASP A 64 -3.62 7.30 2.05
N SER A 65 -4.53 7.39 1.09
CA SER A 65 -5.73 8.24 1.18
C SER A 65 -6.81 7.67 2.11
N ASP A 66 -6.90 6.35 2.28
CA ASP A 66 -7.88 5.72 3.17
C ASP A 66 -7.31 5.35 4.55
N GLY A 67 -5.99 5.35 4.69
CA GLY A 67 -5.26 5.17 5.94
C GLY A 67 -5.17 3.73 6.38
N ASP A 68 -5.20 2.76 5.47
CA ASP A 68 -5.17 1.33 5.78
C ASP A 68 -3.75 0.74 5.90
N GLY A 69 -2.73 1.55 5.54
CA GLY A 69 -1.32 1.22 5.65
C GLY A 69 -0.67 0.74 4.35
N MET A 70 -1.41 0.68 3.24
CA MET A 70 -0.91 0.42 1.90
C MET A 70 -0.81 1.73 1.09
N PRO A 71 0.29 2.02 0.38
CA PRO A 71 0.38 3.21 -0.45
C PRO A 71 -0.47 3.12 -1.73
N GLU A 72 -1.03 4.25 -2.18
CA GLU A 72 -1.99 4.27 -3.29
C GLU A 72 -1.37 3.75 -4.59
N GLY A 73 -0.10 4.09 -4.83
CA GLY A 73 0.68 3.57 -5.95
C GLY A 73 0.79 2.05 -5.95
N TRP A 74 0.99 1.44 -4.78
CA TRP A 74 1.03 -0.02 -4.66
C TRP A 74 -0.37 -0.63 -4.84
N GLU A 75 -1.40 -0.04 -4.25
CA GLU A 75 -2.77 -0.52 -4.38
C GLU A 75 -3.22 -0.52 -5.84
N VAL A 76 -3.00 0.58 -6.56
CA VAL A 76 -3.37 0.71 -7.98
C VAL A 76 -2.59 -0.27 -8.86
N ASP A 77 -1.29 -0.44 -8.62
CA ASP A 77 -0.45 -1.40 -9.36
C ASP A 77 -0.90 -2.86 -9.16
N ASN A 78 -1.49 -3.18 -8.00
CA ASN A 78 -2.02 -4.50 -7.67
C ASN A 78 -3.54 -4.63 -7.88
N GLY A 79 -4.19 -3.61 -8.42
CA GLY A 79 -5.61 -3.64 -8.78
C GLY A 79 -6.58 -3.53 -7.60
N LEU A 80 -6.13 -3.01 -6.47
CA LEU A 80 -6.92 -2.62 -5.31
C LEU A 80 -7.48 -1.19 -5.48
N ASP A 81 -8.31 -0.74 -4.55
CA ASP A 81 -8.96 0.57 -4.58
C ASP A 81 -8.37 1.52 -3.53
N PRO A 82 -7.59 2.55 -3.91
CA PRO A 82 -6.84 3.42 -2.98
C PRO A 82 -7.69 4.38 -2.14
N LEU A 83 -9.00 4.14 -2.08
CA LEU A 83 -9.99 4.91 -1.33
C LEU A 83 -10.85 4.01 -0.43
N THR A 84 -10.47 2.74 -0.29
CA THR A 84 -11.20 1.72 0.46
C THR A 84 -10.23 0.94 1.34
N ASP A 85 -10.33 1.13 2.66
CA ASP A 85 -9.66 0.30 3.67
C ASP A 85 -10.00 -1.18 3.47
N ASP A 86 -9.14 -1.86 2.71
CA ASP A 86 -9.22 -3.25 2.30
C ASP A 86 -7.98 -4.05 2.71
N ALA A 87 -7.06 -3.43 3.48
CA ALA A 87 -5.91 -4.03 4.12
C ALA A 87 -6.14 -5.41 4.76
N VAL A 88 -7.33 -5.66 5.33
CA VAL A 88 -7.69 -6.94 5.98
C VAL A 88 -8.50 -7.90 5.09
N GLU A 89 -8.84 -7.48 3.88
CA GLU A 89 -9.43 -8.35 2.87
C GLU A 89 -8.37 -9.27 2.25
N ASP A 90 -8.84 -10.29 1.54
CA ASP A 90 -8.05 -11.37 0.95
C ASP A 90 -8.52 -11.46 -0.51
N ALA A 91 -7.84 -10.70 -1.39
CA ALA A 91 -8.31 -10.43 -2.74
C ALA A 91 -8.25 -11.68 -3.65
N ASP A 92 -7.28 -12.57 -3.44
CA ASP A 92 -7.09 -13.79 -4.24
C ASP A 92 -7.58 -15.08 -3.57
N THR A 93 -7.97 -15.02 -2.30
CA THR A 93 -8.52 -16.11 -1.47
C THR A 93 -7.53 -17.19 -1.07
N ASP A 94 -6.25 -16.85 -0.95
CA ASP A 94 -5.19 -17.75 -0.50
C ASP A 94 -5.05 -17.84 1.04
N GLY A 95 -5.73 -16.94 1.75
CA GLY A 95 -5.75 -16.85 3.21
C GLY A 95 -4.71 -15.93 3.83
N TYR A 96 -4.13 -15.01 3.05
CA TYR A 96 -3.35 -13.86 3.51
C TYR A 96 -4.11 -12.55 3.22
N SER A 97 -3.83 -11.51 4.01
CA SER A 97 -4.48 -10.20 3.82
C SER A 97 -3.71 -9.34 2.82
N ASN A 98 -4.39 -8.40 2.15
CA ASN A 98 -3.75 -7.46 1.23
C ASN A 98 -2.54 -6.75 1.88
N LEU A 99 -2.69 -6.31 3.14
CA LEU A 99 -1.61 -5.67 3.90
C LEU A 99 -0.43 -6.61 4.16
N ARG A 100 -0.70 -7.89 4.45
CA ARG A 100 0.36 -8.89 4.65
C ARG A 100 1.15 -9.09 3.38
N GLU A 101 0.50 -9.09 2.23
CA GLU A 101 1.12 -9.27 0.93
C GLU A 101 1.95 -8.05 0.52
N TYR A 102 1.44 -6.84 0.78
CA TYR A 102 2.23 -5.60 0.65
C TYR A 102 3.54 -5.67 1.46
N LEU A 103 3.45 -6.05 2.74
CA LEU A 103 4.60 -6.13 3.64
C LEU A 103 5.54 -7.29 3.29
N ALA A 104 5.03 -8.35 2.66
CA ALA A 104 5.82 -9.49 2.19
C ALA A 104 6.41 -9.31 0.78
N LEU A 105 6.00 -8.25 0.06
CA LEU A 105 6.32 -8.01 -1.35
C LEU A 105 5.85 -9.15 -2.27
N THR A 106 4.62 -9.63 -2.04
CA THR A 106 3.92 -10.60 -2.89
C THR A 106 2.76 -9.95 -3.65
N ASP A 107 2.20 -10.67 -4.63
CA ASP A 107 1.09 -10.20 -5.47
C ASP A 107 -0.29 -10.61 -4.89
N PRO A 108 -1.10 -9.67 -4.36
CA PRO A 108 -2.40 -9.94 -3.76
C PRO A 108 -3.48 -10.39 -4.75
N SER A 109 -3.11 -10.58 -6.02
CA SER A 109 -3.97 -11.11 -7.06
C SER A 109 -3.54 -12.49 -7.57
N ASP A 110 -2.50 -13.11 -7.00
CA ASP A 110 -1.98 -14.43 -7.37
C ASP A 110 -1.91 -15.40 -6.17
N ASP A 111 -2.91 -16.29 -6.07
CA ASP A 111 -3.05 -17.27 -4.98
C ASP A 111 -1.88 -18.27 -4.80
N GLN A 112 -0.89 -18.22 -5.71
CA GLN A 112 0.35 -18.99 -5.64
C GLN A 112 1.56 -18.17 -5.16
N ASP A 113 1.49 -16.85 -5.14
CA ASP A 113 2.54 -15.96 -4.65
C ASP A 113 2.35 -15.63 -3.17
N GLN A 114 2.50 -16.64 -2.32
CA GLN A 114 2.14 -16.51 -0.92
C GLN A 114 3.28 -15.91 -0.08
N PRO A 115 2.96 -15.07 0.92
CA PRO A 115 3.90 -14.67 1.95
C PRO A 115 4.61 -15.86 2.61
N LEU A 116 5.88 -15.67 2.97
CA LEU A 116 6.58 -16.64 3.81
C LEU A 116 5.93 -16.67 5.20
N ALA A 117 5.60 -17.87 5.67
CA ALA A 117 5.12 -18.08 7.03
C ALA A 117 6.24 -17.81 8.04
N TRP A 118 6.25 -16.60 8.60
CA TRP A 118 7.20 -16.17 9.62
C TRP A 118 6.75 -16.55 11.03
N GLY A 119 5.49 -16.99 11.18
CA GLY A 119 4.94 -17.48 12.44
C GLY A 119 5.53 -18.81 12.95
N ASP A 120 6.31 -19.55 12.15
CA ASP A 120 7.05 -20.75 12.59
C ASP A 120 8.31 -20.33 13.38
N ILE A 121 8.07 -19.96 14.63
CA ILE A 121 9.06 -19.36 15.53
C ILE A 121 9.98 -20.47 16.07
N ASP A 122 9.45 -21.68 16.33
CA ASP A 122 10.22 -22.79 16.90
C ASP A 122 10.88 -23.71 15.86
N ARG A 123 10.55 -23.51 14.57
CA ARG A 123 11.14 -24.13 13.37
C ARG A 123 10.82 -25.60 13.22
N ASP A 124 9.59 -26.00 13.54
CA ASP A 124 9.13 -27.37 13.39
C ASP A 124 8.21 -27.61 12.18
N LEU A 125 8.09 -26.59 11.32
CA LEU A 125 7.39 -26.58 10.02
C LEU A 125 5.87 -26.51 10.09
N ASP A 126 5.31 -26.10 11.22
CA ASP A 126 3.96 -25.57 11.27
C ASP A 126 3.90 -24.33 12.16
N VAL A 127 2.73 -23.68 12.20
CA VAL A 127 2.48 -22.54 13.08
C VAL A 127 1.36 -22.92 14.02
N ASP A 128 1.68 -23.26 15.26
CA ASP A 128 0.72 -23.84 16.18
C ASP A 128 0.80 -23.27 17.61
N GLY A 129 0.26 -24.01 18.58
CA GLY A 129 0.27 -23.59 19.98
C GLY A 129 1.68 -23.47 20.59
N SER A 130 2.68 -24.14 20.01
CA SER A 130 4.09 -24.06 20.40
C SER A 130 4.68 -22.71 20.03
N ASP A 131 4.42 -22.24 18.80
CA ASP A 131 4.83 -20.91 18.35
C ASP A 131 4.09 -19.81 19.12
N LEU A 132 2.79 -19.97 19.34
CA LEU A 132 2.00 -19.04 20.15
C LEU A 132 2.55 -18.95 21.58
N ALA A 133 3.00 -20.08 22.14
CA ALA A 133 3.63 -20.08 23.46
C ALA A 133 4.93 -19.27 23.45
N THR A 134 5.71 -19.35 22.36
CA THR A 134 6.93 -18.56 22.20
C THR A 134 6.62 -17.07 22.03
N LEU A 135 5.70 -16.71 21.12
CA LEU A 135 5.19 -15.35 20.94
C LEU A 135 4.75 -14.75 22.28
N SER A 136 3.93 -15.49 23.04
CA SER A 136 3.44 -15.05 24.35
C SER A 136 4.55 -14.76 25.37
N THR A 137 5.76 -15.30 25.21
CA THR A 137 6.89 -14.98 26.11
C THR A 137 7.58 -13.66 25.77
N GLU A 138 7.43 -13.18 24.54
CA GLU A 138 8.07 -11.96 24.05
C GLU A 138 7.11 -10.78 23.91
N MET A 139 5.79 -11.00 23.89
CA MET A 139 4.79 -9.92 23.84
C MET A 139 5.08 -8.78 24.83
N GLY A 140 5.14 -7.56 24.30
CA GLY A 140 5.43 -6.31 25.00
C GLY A 140 6.91 -6.00 25.20
N ARG A 141 7.83 -6.79 24.62
CA ARG A 141 9.23 -6.39 24.51
C ARG A 141 9.34 -5.20 23.57
N THR A 142 10.14 -4.20 23.92
CA THR A 142 10.36 -2.99 23.09
C THR A 142 11.84 -2.70 22.85
N ASP A 143 12.66 -3.75 22.94
CA ASP A 143 14.11 -3.66 22.89
C ASP A 143 14.70 -4.58 21.82
N CYS A 144 13.93 -4.90 20.78
CA CYS A 144 14.34 -5.80 19.72
C CYS A 144 15.41 -5.12 18.86
N SER A 145 16.56 -5.77 18.71
CA SER A 145 17.67 -5.26 17.91
C SER A 145 18.64 -6.37 17.54
N ALA A 146 19.60 -6.08 16.66
CA ALA A 146 20.70 -7.00 16.39
C ALA A 146 21.51 -7.40 17.66
N ALA A 147 21.49 -6.58 18.71
CA ALA A 147 22.16 -6.88 19.99
C ALA A 147 21.24 -7.61 20.99
N THR A 148 19.93 -7.49 20.82
CA THR A 148 18.87 -8.04 21.67
C THR A 148 17.76 -8.61 20.79
N PRO A 149 18.00 -9.69 20.03
CA PRO A 149 17.02 -10.19 19.07
C PRO A 149 15.73 -10.60 19.79
N CYS A 150 14.62 -10.33 19.14
CA CYS A 150 13.32 -10.93 19.43
C CYS A 150 13.07 -11.94 18.32
N ALA A 151 12.72 -13.17 18.68
CA ALA A 151 12.34 -14.16 17.68
C ALA A 151 10.95 -13.85 17.10
N CYS A 152 10.16 -13.06 17.83
CA CYS A 152 8.75 -12.79 17.53
C CYS A 152 8.49 -11.35 17.08
N ASP A 153 9.54 -10.59 16.74
CA ASP A 153 9.46 -9.29 16.04
C ASP A 153 9.35 -9.62 14.53
N LEU A 154 8.14 -9.99 14.13
CA LEU A 154 7.77 -10.53 12.83
C LEU A 154 7.69 -9.44 11.76
N ASP A 155 7.29 -8.23 12.13
CA ASP A 155 7.26 -7.07 11.21
C ASP A 155 8.56 -6.24 11.21
N GLN A 156 9.50 -6.56 12.11
CA GLN A 156 10.85 -5.98 12.20
C GLN A 156 10.89 -4.50 12.58
N ASP A 157 9.88 -4.03 13.32
CA ASP A 157 9.80 -2.64 13.75
C ASP A 157 10.61 -2.34 15.03
N GLY A 158 11.10 -3.38 15.70
CA GLY A 158 11.95 -3.27 16.89
C GLY A 158 11.22 -3.50 18.22
N ASP A 159 9.96 -3.92 18.18
CA ASP A 159 9.23 -4.41 19.35
C ASP A 159 8.47 -5.72 19.09
N VAL A 160 7.70 -6.17 20.06
CA VAL A 160 6.81 -7.33 19.92
C VAL A 160 5.45 -6.92 20.45
N ASP A 161 4.51 -6.65 19.57
CA ASP A 161 3.22 -6.09 19.93
C ASP A 161 2.03 -6.75 19.19
N ASN A 162 0.93 -6.01 19.02
CA ASN A 162 -0.26 -6.55 18.39
C ASN A 162 -0.12 -6.70 16.86
N PHE A 163 0.79 -5.97 16.21
CA PHE A 163 1.08 -6.12 14.80
C PHE A 163 1.79 -7.46 14.52
N ASP A 164 2.73 -7.87 15.36
CA ASP A 164 3.30 -9.23 15.29
C ASP A 164 2.23 -10.31 15.50
N LEU A 165 1.30 -10.07 16.42
CA LEU A 165 0.21 -11.01 16.65
C LEU A 165 -0.73 -11.13 15.44
N LEU A 166 -0.92 -10.05 14.68
CA LEU A 166 -1.71 -10.07 13.44
C LEU A 166 -1.05 -11.01 12.42
N PHE A 167 0.25 -10.80 12.17
CA PHE A 167 1.05 -11.64 11.27
C PHE A 167 1.05 -13.10 11.68
N PHE A 168 1.25 -13.35 12.98
CA PHE A 168 1.17 -14.69 13.55
C PHE A 168 -0.20 -15.34 13.32
N SER A 169 -1.28 -14.56 13.44
CA SER A 169 -2.63 -15.10 13.34
C SER A 169 -3.00 -15.54 11.93
N GLU A 170 -2.44 -14.90 10.91
CA GLU A 170 -2.62 -15.29 9.51
C GLU A 170 -1.84 -16.56 9.16
N ASP A 171 -0.73 -16.81 9.85
CA ASP A 171 0.04 -18.06 9.69
C ASP A 171 -0.54 -19.22 10.51
N PHE A 172 -1.33 -18.95 11.56
CA PHE A 172 -1.75 -19.98 12.53
C PHE A 172 -2.53 -21.14 11.90
N GLY A 173 -2.00 -22.35 12.08
CA GLY A 173 -2.53 -23.59 11.54
C GLY A 173 -2.04 -23.93 10.12
N LYS A 174 -1.21 -23.07 9.51
CA LYS A 174 -0.54 -23.38 8.23
C LYS A 174 0.63 -24.34 8.48
N ILE A 175 0.88 -25.22 7.49
CA ILE A 175 2.02 -26.14 7.47
C ILE A 175 2.95 -25.65 6.38
N ILE A 176 4.25 -25.52 6.70
CA ILE A 176 5.26 -24.98 5.80
C ILE A 176 5.86 -26.13 4.97
N PRO A 177 5.70 -26.13 3.64
CA PRO A 177 6.10 -27.25 2.77
C PRO A 177 7.62 -27.40 2.52
#